data_AF-A0AAW4CMT6-F1
#
_entry.id   AF-A0AAW4CMT6-F1
#
_cell.length_a   1.000
_cell.length_b   1.000
_cell.length_c   1.000
_cell.angle_alpha   90.00
_cell.angle_beta   90.00
_cell.angle_gamma   90.00
#
_symmetry.space_group_name_H-M   'P 1'
#
loop_
_entity.id
_entity.type
_entity.pdbx_description
1 polymer ?
#
loop_
_entity_poly.entity_id
_entity_poly.type
_entity_poly.pdbx_seq_one_letter_code
_entity_poly.pdbx_strand_id
1 'polypeptide(L)'
;LIPPHERLLTIEDTRELVVPHRNVVHMLYAKDKQGTAKISAKDLLESALRMRPDRILLQELRDGTAFFYLRNVNSGHPGSITTIHADSAELAFEQLTLLVKESEGGADLARDDIRSLLKLLVDVVVQTKKVEGRFRVTEIYFDPENRL
;
A
#
# COMPACT_ATOMS: atom_id res chain seq x y z
N LEU A 1 -11.52 12.72 0.27
CA LEU A 1 -11.52 12.37 1.71
C LEU A 1 -12.32 11.08 1.89
N ILE A 2 -11.96 10.23 2.86
CA ILE A 2 -12.68 8.98 3.13
C ILE A 2 -14.01 9.28 3.84
N PRO A 3 -15.16 8.77 3.37
CA PRO A 3 -16.45 8.97 4.04
C PRO A 3 -16.44 8.55 5.52
N PRO A 4 -17.09 9.29 6.44
CA PRO A 4 -16.96 9.08 7.89
C PRO A 4 -17.66 7.80 8.40
N HIS A 5 -18.52 7.19 7.60
CA HIS A 5 -19.27 5.97 7.95
C HIS A 5 -18.52 4.68 7.59
N GLU A 6 -17.46 4.77 6.77
CA GLU A 6 -16.67 3.62 6.37
C GLU A 6 -15.84 3.05 7.53
N ARG A 7 -15.73 1.73 7.56
CA ARG A 7 -14.91 0.95 8.47
C ARG A 7 -13.48 0.86 7.95
N LEU A 8 -12.54 1.39 8.74
CA LEU A 8 -11.13 1.44 8.36
C LEU A 8 -10.30 0.49 9.20
N LEU A 9 -9.39 -0.23 8.55
CA LEU A 9 -8.35 -1.01 9.23
C LEU A 9 -6.99 -0.41 8.89
N THR A 10 -6.22 -0.01 9.90
CA THR A 10 -4.82 0.40 9.69
C THR A 10 -3.87 -0.74 10.04
N ILE A 11 -2.80 -0.88 9.27
CA ILE A 11 -1.74 -1.86 9.50
C ILE A 11 -0.41 -1.10 9.47
N GLU A 12 0.29 -1.06 10.61
CA GLU A 12 1.47 -0.21 10.85
C GLU A 12 2.50 -0.94 11.73
N ASP A 13 3.79 -0.64 11.60
CA ASP A 13 4.80 -1.14 12.54
C ASP A 13 4.88 -0.28 13.81
N THR A 14 4.69 1.03 13.63
CA THR A 14 4.60 2.06 14.66
C THR A 14 3.35 2.87 14.42
N ARG A 15 2.62 3.21 15.48
CA ARG A 15 1.35 3.93 15.38
C ARG A 15 1.60 5.40 14.96
N GLU A 16 1.36 5.72 13.69
CA GLU A 16 1.59 7.05 13.11
C GLU A 16 0.32 7.63 12.44
N LEU A 17 -0.52 6.79 11.86
CA LEU A 17 -1.74 7.19 11.15
C LEU A 17 -2.80 7.72 12.13
N VAL A 18 -3.03 9.02 12.07
CA VAL A 18 -4.16 9.68 12.74
C VAL A 18 -5.38 9.61 11.84
N VAL A 19 -6.32 8.73 12.18
CA VAL A 19 -7.54 8.51 11.40
C VAL A 19 -8.75 8.99 12.20
N PRO A 20 -9.41 10.11 11.81
CA PRO A 20 -10.54 10.68 12.55
C PRO A 20 -11.87 9.95 12.24
N HIS A 21 -11.84 8.61 12.17
CA HIS A 21 -13.02 7.77 11.91
C HIS A 21 -13.45 7.06 13.19
N ARG A 22 -14.77 6.96 13.42
CA ARG A 22 -15.32 6.29 14.60
C ARG A 22 -15.17 4.76 14.53
N ASN A 23 -15.30 4.19 13.33
CA ASN A 23 -15.23 2.75 13.09
C ASN A 23 -13.85 2.37 12.54
N VAL A 24 -12.84 2.41 13.39
CA VAL A 24 -11.45 2.11 13.02
C VAL A 24 -10.88 1.01 13.91
N VAL A 25 -10.14 0.09 13.30
CA VAL A 25 -9.30 -0.88 14.02
C VAL A 25 -7.85 -0.65 13.62
N HIS A 26 -6.98 -0.54 14.62
CA HIS A 26 -5.55 -0.39 14.41
C HIS A 26 -4.85 -1.71 14.69
N MET A 27 -4.12 -2.21 13.72
CA MET A 27 -3.39 -3.48 13.78
C MET A 27 -1.90 -3.18 13.69
N LEU A 28 -1.12 -3.77 14.60
CA LEU A 28 0.32 -3.49 14.71
C LEU A 28 1.12 -4.78 14.53
N TYR A 29 2.19 -4.71 13.73
CA TYR A 29 3.14 -5.81 13.56
C TYR A 29 4.52 -5.40 14.09
N ALA A 30 5.32 -6.39 14.50
CA ALA A 30 6.66 -6.13 15.00
C ALA A 30 7.68 -6.25 13.85
N LYS A 31 8.24 -5.12 13.44
CA LYS A 31 9.35 -5.11 12.49
C LYS A 31 10.64 -5.60 13.14
N ASP A 32 11.48 -6.30 12.37
CA ASP A 32 12.82 -6.77 12.76
C ASP A 32 12.90 -7.57 14.07
N LYS A 33 11.80 -8.25 14.46
CA LYS A 33 11.71 -9.04 15.71
C LYS A 33 12.03 -8.23 16.98
N GLN A 34 11.91 -6.90 16.94
CA GLN A 34 12.11 -6.05 18.13
C GLN A 34 11.03 -6.25 19.19
N GLY A 35 9.92 -6.91 18.85
CA GLY A 35 8.85 -7.31 19.76
C GLY A 35 8.80 -8.82 20.00
N THR A 36 8.04 -9.22 21.02
CA THR A 36 7.75 -10.64 21.34
C THR A 36 6.82 -11.29 20.32
N ALA A 37 6.02 -10.50 19.61
CA ALA A 37 5.10 -10.98 18.59
C ALA A 37 5.82 -11.31 17.28
N LYS A 38 5.58 -12.50 16.74
CA LYS A 38 6.09 -12.96 15.44
C LYS A 38 5.06 -12.76 14.31
N ILE A 39 4.32 -11.65 14.37
CA ILE A 39 3.26 -11.35 13.40
C ILE A 39 3.83 -10.38 12.36
N SER A 40 3.67 -10.72 11.08
CA SER A 40 4.09 -9.92 9.94
C SER A 40 2.94 -9.03 9.41
N ALA A 41 3.27 -8.07 8.54
CA ALA A 41 2.26 -7.28 7.83
C ALA A 41 1.32 -8.17 7.00
N LYS A 42 1.84 -9.24 6.39
CA LYS A 42 1.05 -10.22 5.61
C LYS A 42 0.00 -10.91 6.48
N ASP A 43 0.37 -11.37 7.68
CA ASP A 43 -0.57 -12.02 8.61
C ASP A 43 -1.73 -11.08 8.99
N LEU A 44 -1.41 -9.79 9.23
CA LEU A 44 -2.42 -8.79 9.54
C LEU A 44 -3.31 -8.46 8.34
N LEU A 45 -2.78 -8.44 7.13
CA LEU A 45 -3.57 -8.26 5.92
C LEU A 45 -4.55 -9.43 5.72
N GLU A 46 -4.09 -10.67 5.88
CA GLU A 46 -4.96 -11.85 5.81
C GLU A 46 -6.05 -11.83 6.87
N SER A 47 -5.73 -11.36 8.07
CA SER A 47 -6.72 -11.16 9.15
C SER A 47 -7.72 -10.06 8.79
N ALA A 48 -7.24 -8.92 8.27
CA ALA A 48 -8.06 -7.78 7.89
C ALA A 48 -9.14 -8.14 6.86
N LEU A 49 -8.82 -8.97 5.87
CA LEU A 49 -9.78 -9.45 4.87
C LEU A 49 -11.00 -10.19 5.47
N ARG A 50 -10.88 -10.69 6.71
CA ARG A 50 -11.96 -11.40 7.43
C ARG A 50 -12.75 -10.49 8.38
N MET A 51 -12.35 -9.23 8.50
CA MET A 51 -12.92 -8.27 9.45
C MET A 51 -13.94 -7.31 8.83
N ARG A 52 -14.36 -7.61 7.59
CA ARG A 52 -15.28 -6.80 6.76
C ARG A 52 -14.88 -5.32 6.73
N PRO A 53 -13.65 -4.97 6.32
CA PRO A 53 -13.25 -3.57 6.16
C PRO A 53 -13.95 -2.96 4.96
N ASP A 54 -14.22 -1.65 5.01
CA ASP A 54 -14.51 -0.88 3.80
C ASP A 54 -13.19 -0.47 3.13
N ARG A 55 -12.15 -0.14 3.93
CA ARG A 55 -10.78 0.09 3.45
C ARG A 55 -9.73 -0.48 4.37
N ILE A 56 -8.62 -0.91 3.79
CA ILE A 56 -7.41 -1.31 4.50
C ILE A 56 -6.31 -0.30 4.15
N LEU A 57 -5.74 0.34 5.18
CA LEU A 57 -4.69 1.34 5.07
C LEU A 57 -3.39 0.73 5.61
N LEU A 58 -2.56 0.24 4.70
CA LEU A 58 -1.23 -0.25 5.04
C LEU A 58 -0.26 0.93 5.01
N GLN A 59 0.48 1.15 6.10
CA GLN A 59 1.40 2.28 6.23
C GLN A 59 2.34 2.39 5.04
N GLU A 60 2.95 1.28 4.64
CA GLU A 60 4.02 1.25 3.64
C GLU A 60 4.21 -0.14 3.02
N LEU A 61 4.65 -0.14 1.77
CA LEU A 61 5.07 -1.34 1.04
C LEU A 61 6.60 -1.44 1.07
N ARG A 62 7.12 -2.52 1.66
CA ARG A 62 8.58 -2.74 1.81
C ARG A 62 9.09 -4.07 1.27
N ASP A 63 8.24 -5.06 1.11
CA ASP A 63 8.63 -6.44 0.79
C ASP A 63 7.59 -7.11 -0.11
N GLY A 64 7.71 -8.44 -0.29
CA GLY A 64 6.79 -9.25 -1.10
C GLY A 64 5.31 -9.18 -0.69
N THR A 65 4.98 -8.59 0.47
CA THR A 65 3.61 -8.23 0.85
C THR A 65 2.96 -7.27 -0.15
N ALA A 66 3.76 -6.49 -0.89
CA ALA A 66 3.26 -5.59 -1.93
C ALA A 66 2.36 -6.32 -2.94
N PHE A 67 2.77 -7.49 -3.43
CA PHE A 67 1.96 -8.25 -4.37
C PHE A 67 0.65 -8.75 -3.75
N PHE A 68 0.71 -9.22 -2.51
CA PHE A 68 -0.49 -9.64 -1.77
C PHE A 68 -1.46 -8.47 -1.59
N TYR A 69 -0.97 -7.30 -1.17
CA TYR A 69 -1.76 -6.09 -0.99
C TYR A 69 -2.42 -5.65 -2.31
N LEU A 70 -1.64 -5.56 -3.38
CA LEU A 70 -2.13 -5.18 -4.71
C LEU A 70 -3.20 -6.14 -5.24
N ARG A 71 -3.04 -7.45 -5.05
CA ARG A 71 -3.97 -8.46 -5.60
C ARG A 71 -5.21 -8.70 -4.75
N ASN A 72 -5.11 -8.64 -3.43
CA ASN A 72 -6.20 -9.08 -2.53
C ASN A 72 -6.88 -7.91 -1.84
N VAL A 73 -6.13 -6.88 -1.47
CA VAL A 73 -6.70 -5.70 -0.82
C VAL A 73 -7.26 -4.77 -1.88
N ASN A 74 -6.43 -4.36 -2.83
CA ASN A 74 -6.81 -3.33 -3.78
C ASN A 74 -7.99 -3.77 -4.68
N SER A 75 -8.04 -5.04 -5.07
CA SER A 75 -9.12 -5.61 -5.90
C SER A 75 -10.46 -5.77 -5.16
N GLY A 76 -10.41 -6.05 -3.85
CA GLY A 76 -11.59 -6.38 -3.05
C GLY A 76 -12.10 -5.22 -2.18
N HIS A 77 -11.24 -4.22 -1.96
CA HIS A 77 -11.46 -3.10 -1.03
C HIS A 77 -10.95 -1.80 -1.71
N PRO A 78 -11.78 -1.18 -2.56
CA PRO A 78 -11.35 -0.06 -3.39
C PRO A 78 -10.99 1.17 -2.56
N GLY A 79 -10.09 2.00 -3.10
CA GLY A 79 -9.68 3.26 -2.49
C GLY A 79 -8.75 3.10 -1.30
N SER A 80 -8.00 2.00 -1.26
CA SER A 80 -6.91 1.77 -0.32
C SER A 80 -5.76 2.77 -0.57
N ILE A 81 -5.06 3.15 0.50
CA ILE A 81 -3.97 4.16 0.45
C ILE A 81 -2.77 3.57 1.18
N THR A 82 -1.59 3.69 0.57
CA THR A 82 -0.32 3.24 1.15
C THR A 82 0.82 4.14 0.69
N THR A 83 2.02 3.91 1.22
CA THR A 83 3.24 4.62 0.84
C THR A 83 4.31 3.68 0.31
N ILE A 84 5.21 4.22 -0.50
CA ILE A 84 6.42 3.52 -0.96
C ILE A 84 7.54 4.55 -1.08
N HIS A 85 8.77 4.13 -0.80
CA HIS A 85 9.93 4.98 -1.01
C HIS A 85 10.32 4.99 -2.49
N ALA A 86 10.20 6.17 -3.11
CA ALA A 86 10.67 6.42 -4.47
C ALA A 86 10.98 7.91 -4.69
N ASP A 87 11.84 8.20 -5.67
CA ASP A 87 12.25 9.56 -6.02
C ASP A 87 11.40 10.21 -7.13
N SER A 88 10.45 9.48 -7.71
CA SER A 88 9.47 9.97 -8.69
C SER A 88 8.28 9.01 -8.79
N ALA A 89 7.20 9.43 -9.45
CA ALA A 89 6.07 8.54 -9.68
C ALA A 89 6.45 7.34 -10.55
N GLU A 90 7.24 7.54 -11.62
CA GLU A 90 7.74 6.44 -12.45
C GLU A 90 8.61 5.46 -11.63
N LEU A 91 9.50 5.99 -10.78
CA LEU A 91 10.33 5.14 -9.92
C LEU A 91 9.50 4.41 -8.86
N ALA A 92 8.33 4.94 -8.44
CA ALA A 92 7.42 4.22 -7.57
C ALA A 92 6.88 2.95 -8.25
N PHE A 93 6.53 3.02 -9.53
CA PHE A 93 6.16 1.83 -10.32
C PHE A 93 7.32 0.84 -10.44
N GLU A 94 8.54 1.32 -10.63
CA GLU A 94 9.73 0.46 -10.69
C GLU A 94 10.00 -0.24 -9.36
N GLN A 95 9.90 0.47 -8.24
CA GLN A 95 10.04 -0.11 -6.91
C GLN A 95 8.94 -1.15 -6.63
N LEU A 96 7.69 -0.83 -6.94
CA LEU A 96 6.59 -1.82 -6.85
C LEU A 96 6.87 -3.04 -7.72
N THR A 97 7.43 -2.87 -8.91
CA THR A 97 7.76 -3.97 -9.82
C THR A 97 8.79 -4.90 -9.19
N LEU A 98 9.83 -4.34 -8.55
CA LEU A 98 10.84 -5.12 -7.83
C LEU A 98 10.23 -5.87 -6.63
N LEU A 99 9.41 -5.19 -5.81
CA LEU A 99 8.75 -5.82 -4.67
C LEU A 99 7.82 -6.97 -5.09
N VAL A 100 7.11 -6.81 -6.20
CA VAL A 100 6.29 -7.89 -6.78
C VAL A 100 7.17 -9.03 -7.26
N LYS A 101 8.30 -8.74 -7.91
CA LYS A 101 9.27 -9.76 -8.35
C LYS A 101 9.89 -10.55 -7.21
N GLU A 102 10.09 -9.93 -6.06
CA GLU A 102 10.61 -10.59 -4.86
C GLU A 102 9.54 -11.45 -4.14
N SER A 103 8.26 -11.29 -4.49
CA SER A 103 7.18 -12.09 -3.93
C SER A 103 7.07 -13.47 -4.59
N GLU A 104 6.69 -14.49 -3.81
CA GLU A 104 6.49 -15.86 -4.31
C GLU A 104 5.51 -15.92 -5.51
N GLY A 105 4.46 -15.09 -5.50
CA GLY A 105 3.45 -15.10 -6.55
C GLY A 105 3.79 -14.23 -7.77
N GLY A 106 4.82 -13.39 -7.69
CA GLY A 106 5.24 -12.48 -8.76
C GLY A 106 6.59 -12.81 -9.37
N ALA A 107 7.36 -13.71 -8.77
CA ALA A 107 8.72 -14.09 -9.20
C ALA A 107 8.78 -14.51 -10.68
N ASP A 108 7.81 -15.30 -11.15
CA ASP A 108 7.79 -15.84 -12.51
C ASP A 108 7.13 -14.93 -13.57
N LEU A 109 6.46 -13.85 -13.16
CA LEU A 109 5.76 -12.94 -14.09
C LEU A 109 6.75 -12.10 -14.90
N ALA A 110 6.55 -11.84 -16.18
CA ALA A 110 7.47 -10.95 -16.89
C ALA A 110 7.43 -9.53 -16.29
N ARG A 111 8.56 -8.81 -16.33
CA ARG A 111 8.63 -7.44 -15.78
C ARG A 111 7.57 -6.52 -16.40
N ASP A 112 7.36 -6.65 -17.71
CA ASP A 112 6.39 -5.84 -18.44
C ASP A 112 4.94 -6.23 -18.08
N ASP A 113 4.67 -7.50 -17.77
CA ASP A 113 3.36 -7.94 -17.26
C ASP A 113 3.08 -7.33 -15.88
N ILE A 114 4.08 -7.29 -15.01
CA ILE A 114 3.96 -6.66 -13.68
C ILE A 114 3.71 -5.16 -13.83
N ARG A 115 4.46 -4.46 -14.67
CA ARG A 115 4.26 -3.02 -14.91
C ARG A 115 2.86 -2.73 -15.46
N SER A 116 2.39 -3.55 -16.39
CA SER A 116 1.04 -3.45 -16.94
C SER A 116 -0.02 -3.65 -15.86
N LEU A 117 0.13 -4.69 -15.04
CA LEU A 117 -0.74 -4.95 -13.89
C LEU A 117 -0.75 -3.78 -12.89
N LEU A 118 0.43 -3.20 -12.58
CA LEU A 118 0.53 -2.08 -11.65
C LEU A 118 -0.20 -0.83 -12.16
N LYS A 119 -0.11 -0.54 -13.46
CA LYS A 119 -0.84 0.58 -14.08
C LYS A 119 -2.37 0.39 -14.03
N LEU A 120 -2.84 -0.85 -14.05
CA LEU A 120 -4.26 -1.17 -13.88
C LEU A 120 -4.72 -1.03 -12.42
N LEU A 121 -3.87 -1.39 -11.46
CA LEU A 121 -4.23 -1.43 -10.05
C LEU A 121 -3.99 -0.09 -9.32
N VAL A 122 -3.00 0.69 -9.73
CA VAL A 122 -2.62 1.93 -9.04
C VAL A 122 -3.27 3.12 -9.73
N ASP A 123 -4.29 3.68 -9.09
CA ASP A 123 -5.06 4.79 -9.65
C ASP A 123 -4.26 6.10 -9.75
N VAL A 124 -3.51 6.42 -8.70
CA VAL A 124 -2.83 7.72 -8.51
C VAL A 124 -1.53 7.49 -7.75
N VAL A 125 -0.46 8.17 -8.16
CA VAL A 125 0.76 8.32 -7.33
C VAL A 125 0.98 9.79 -7.04
N VAL A 126 1.13 10.14 -5.75
CA VAL A 126 1.46 11.50 -5.32
C VAL A 126 2.88 11.51 -4.76
N GLN A 127 3.82 12.05 -5.53
CA GLN A 127 5.20 12.19 -5.08
C GLN A 127 5.33 13.37 -4.12
N THR A 128 5.95 13.13 -2.97
CA THR A 128 6.33 14.19 -2.04
C THR A 128 7.85 14.26 -1.89
N LYS A 129 8.39 15.48 -1.81
CA LYS A 129 9.81 15.74 -1.55
C LYS A 129 9.98 16.87 -0.56
N LYS A 130 11.08 16.85 0.18
CA LYS A 130 11.46 17.96 1.05
C LYS A 130 12.17 19.03 0.22
N VAL A 131 11.49 20.16 -0.01
CA VAL A 131 11.98 21.33 -0.74
C VAL A 131 12.11 22.49 0.24
N GLU A 132 13.31 23.04 0.38
CA GLU A 132 13.59 24.15 1.32
C GLU A 132 13.13 23.84 2.76
N GLY A 133 13.37 22.60 3.21
CA GLY A 133 13.02 22.18 4.56
C GLY A 133 11.56 21.79 4.77
N ARG A 134 10.67 21.96 3.78
CA ARG A 134 9.24 21.62 3.87
C ARG A 134 8.85 20.53 2.89
N PHE A 135 7.95 19.63 3.28
CA PHE A 135 7.37 18.66 2.35
C PHE A 135 6.46 19.37 1.35
N ARG A 136 6.66 19.08 0.06
CA ARG A 136 5.83 19.57 -1.04
C ARG A 136 5.50 18.42 -1.98
N VAL A 137 4.32 18.48 -2.57
CA VAL A 137 3.98 17.63 -3.72
C VAL A 137 4.80 18.13 -4.91
N THR A 138 5.54 17.24 -5.56
CA THR A 138 6.39 17.59 -6.71
C THR A 138 5.92 16.98 -8.01
N GLU A 139 5.14 15.90 -7.95
CA GLU A 139 4.65 15.16 -9.10
C GLU A 139 3.37 14.44 -8.72
N ILE A 140 2.44 14.35 -9.67
CA ILE A 140 1.23 13.53 -9.55
C ILE A 140 1.12 12.71 -10.83
N TYR A 141 1.15 11.39 -10.71
CA TYR A 141 0.75 10.49 -11.78
C TYR A 141 -0.74 10.19 -11.64
N PHE A 142 -1.48 10.42 -12.72
CA PHE A 142 -2.88 10.06 -12.85
C PHE A 142 -3.19 9.89 -14.35
N ASP A 143 -3.48 8.65 -14.74
CA ASP A 143 -3.73 8.29 -16.15
C ASP A 143 -5.00 7.43 -16.24
N PRO A 144 -6.19 8.05 -16.25
CA PRO A 144 -7.45 7.31 -16.26
C PRO A 144 -7.76 6.63 -17.61
N GLU A 145 -7.14 7.06 -18.71
CA GLU A 145 -7.39 6.52 -20.05
C GLU A 145 -6.68 5.18 -20.28
N ASN A 146 -5.62 4.91 -19.52
CA ASN A 146 -4.74 3.75 -19.67
C ASN A 146 -5.19 2.52 -18.85
N ARG A 147 -6.47 2.47 -18.48
CA ARG A 147 -7.09 1.36 -17.72
C ARG A 147 -7.80 0.32 -18.60
N LEU A 148 -7.70 0.47 -19.91
CA LEU A 148 -8.41 -0.34 -20.91
C LEU A 148 -7.58 -1.54 -21.38
#